data_AF-A0A920P885-F1
#
_entry.id   AF-A0A920P885-F1
#
_cell.length_a   1.000
_cell.length_b   1.000
_cell.length_c   1.000
_cell.angle_alpha   90.00
_cell.angle_beta   90.00
_cell.angle_gamma   90.00
#
_symmetry.space_group_name_H-M   'P 1'
#
loop_
_entity.id
_entity.type
_entity.pdbx_description
1 polymer ?
#
loop_
_entity_poly.entity_id
_entity_poly.type
_entity_poly.pdbx_seq_one_letter_code
_entity_poly.pdbx_strand_id
1 'polypeptide(L)'
;MESLDISLYRDDVQLRIAPPIKPTTLTADISGMKVVLVDDVLFTGRSIRASMDSLQDFGRAKEIQLAVLVDRGHRELPLRADYVGKNIPTSLEEQVRVRLIETDGTDDVVIVRSGDGNNSNG
;
A
#
# COMPACT_ATOMS: atom_id res chain seq x y z
N MET A 1 -2.49 -15.63 -9.01
CA MET A 1 -2.82 -14.50 -8.12
C MET A 1 -2.63 -13.26 -8.97
N GLU A 2 -3.71 -12.57 -9.31
CA GLU A 2 -3.67 -11.34 -10.10
C GLU A 2 -3.49 -10.15 -9.13
N SER A 3 -2.65 -9.18 -9.48
CA SER A 3 -2.27 -8.04 -8.62
C SER A 3 -2.47 -6.74 -9.39
N LEU A 4 -3.11 -5.73 -8.80
CA LEU A 4 -3.40 -4.43 -9.43
C LEU A 4 -2.42 -3.34 -9.00
N ASP A 5 -1.67 -2.80 -9.96
CA ASP A 5 -0.71 -1.71 -9.82
C ASP A 5 -1.37 -0.37 -10.17
N ILE A 6 -1.19 0.59 -9.27
CA ILE A 6 -1.99 1.81 -9.10
C ILE A 6 -1.10 3.05 -9.13
N SER A 7 0.17 2.84 -9.52
CA SER A 7 1.21 3.85 -9.54
C SER A 7 0.98 4.92 -10.61
N LEU A 8 0.21 4.62 -11.67
CA LEU A 8 -0.12 5.54 -12.77
C LEU A 8 -1.07 6.68 -12.38
N TYR A 9 -1.77 6.58 -11.24
CA TYR A 9 -2.79 7.54 -10.79
C TYR A 9 -2.36 8.34 -9.55
N ARG A 10 -1.06 8.41 -9.24
CA ARG A 10 -0.54 9.24 -8.15
C ARG A 10 -0.23 10.66 -8.65
N ASP A 11 -0.88 11.67 -8.06
CA ASP A 11 -0.60 13.09 -8.29
C ASP A 11 0.74 13.56 -7.66
N ASP A 12 1.36 12.72 -6.82
CA ASP A 12 2.48 13.11 -5.96
C ASP A 12 3.78 12.39 -6.38
N VAL A 13 4.42 12.89 -7.44
CA VAL A 13 5.79 12.52 -7.84
C VAL A 13 6.78 13.23 -6.91
N GLN A 14 6.96 12.73 -5.69
CA GLN A 14 8.12 13.08 -4.88
C GLN A 14 8.52 11.91 -3.98
N LEU A 15 9.69 11.32 -4.31
CA LEU A 15 10.51 10.48 -3.44
C LEU A 15 9.87 9.20 -2.92
N ARG A 16 9.47 8.29 -3.82
CA ARG A 16 9.44 6.87 -3.48
C ARG A 16 10.20 6.10 -4.55
N ILE A 17 11.17 5.29 -4.13
CA ILE A 17 11.61 4.14 -4.90
C ILE A 17 10.36 3.25 -4.98
N ALA A 18 9.53 3.49 -5.99
CA ALA A 18 8.41 2.61 -6.28
C ALA A 18 9.04 1.26 -6.69
N PRO A 19 8.53 0.13 -6.19
CA PRO A 19 8.93 -1.17 -6.71
C PRO A 19 8.75 -1.17 -8.25
N PRO A 20 9.58 -1.93 -8.99
CA PRO A 20 9.56 -1.91 -10.44
C PRO A 20 8.15 -2.16 -10.97
N ILE A 21 7.72 -1.27 -11.86
CA ILE A 21 6.46 -1.31 -12.60
C ILE A 21 6.30 -2.71 -13.19
N LYS A 22 5.37 -3.49 -12.65
CA LYS A 22 4.95 -4.75 -13.27
C LYS A 22 3.59 -4.48 -13.91
N PRO A 23 3.48 -4.51 -15.25
CA PRO A 23 2.19 -4.33 -15.90
C PRO A 23 1.20 -5.35 -15.32
N THR A 24 0.13 -4.84 -14.73
CA THR A 24 -0.96 -5.65 -14.22
C THR A 24 -1.73 -6.21 -15.40
N THR A 25 -1.85 -7.53 -15.45
CA THR A 25 -2.84 -8.22 -16.29
C THR A 25 -3.89 -8.78 -15.34
N LEU A 26 -4.86 -7.95 -14.94
CA LEU A 26 -6.12 -8.45 -14.37
C LEU A 26 -6.98 -8.80 -15.58
N THR A 27 -7.04 -10.08 -15.92
CA THR A 27 -7.80 -10.55 -17.09
C THR A 27 -9.25 -10.89 -16.74
N ALA A 28 -9.58 -10.87 -15.45
CA ALA A 28 -10.89 -11.23 -14.92
C ALA A 28 -11.84 -10.02 -14.85
N ASP A 29 -13.07 -10.22 -15.31
CA ASP A 29 -14.21 -9.37 -14.96
C ASP A 29 -14.53 -9.53 -13.48
N ILE A 30 -14.46 -8.44 -12.71
CA ILE A 30 -14.74 -8.43 -11.27
C ILE A 30 -16.21 -8.21 -10.95
N SER A 31 -17.09 -8.15 -11.96
CA SER A 31 -18.50 -7.84 -11.79
C SER A 31 -19.20 -8.82 -10.84
N GLY A 32 -19.84 -8.28 -9.80
CA GLY A 32 -20.52 -9.07 -8.78
C GLY A 32 -19.60 -9.78 -7.78
N MET A 33 -18.28 -9.65 -7.91
CA MET A 33 -17.30 -10.26 -7.00
C MET A 33 -17.07 -9.42 -5.74
N LYS A 34 -16.63 -10.07 -4.67
CA LYS A 34 -16.04 -9.40 -3.52
C LYS A 34 -14.55 -9.25 -3.77
N VAL A 35 -14.05 -8.03 -3.78
CA VAL A 35 -12.64 -7.71 -4.04
C VAL A 35 -12.00 -7.25 -2.75
N VAL A 36 -10.83 -7.79 -2.42
CA VAL A 36 -10.03 -7.35 -1.27
C VAL A 36 -8.76 -6.71 -1.81
N LEU A 37 -8.62 -5.40 -1.62
CA LEU A 37 -7.37 -4.68 -1.85
C LEU A 37 -6.42 -4.99 -0.69
N VAL A 38 -5.17 -5.30 -1.01
CA VAL A 38 -4.14 -5.62 -0.02
C VAL A 38 -2.98 -4.65 -0.18
N ASP A 39 -2.59 -3.99 0.91
CA ASP A 39 -1.46 -3.05 0.93
C ASP A 39 -0.58 -3.31 2.18
N ASP A 40 0.69 -2.95 2.10
CA ASP A 40 1.63 -3.16 3.22
C ASP A 40 1.39 -2.15 4.34
N VAL A 41 1.33 -0.86 3.99
CA VAL A 41 1.24 0.25 4.93
C VAL A 41 0.19 1.26 4.49
N LEU A 42 -0.83 1.41 5.32
CA LEU A 42 -1.86 2.42 5.13
C LEU A 42 -1.47 3.74 5.77
N PHE A 43 -1.31 4.77 4.92
CA PHE A 43 -0.94 6.14 5.30
C PHE A 43 -2.03 7.14 4.85
N THR A 44 -1.73 8.09 3.95
CA THR A 44 -2.69 9.11 3.49
C THR A 44 -3.96 8.53 2.85
N GLY A 45 -3.88 7.32 2.29
CA GLY A 45 -4.96 6.64 1.58
C GLY A 45 -4.99 6.89 0.06
N ARG A 46 -4.11 7.75 -0.47
CA ARG A 46 -4.08 8.11 -1.91
C ARG A 46 -3.81 6.91 -2.82
N SER A 47 -2.96 6.00 -2.37
CA SER A 47 -2.66 4.75 -3.09
C SER A 47 -3.92 3.90 -3.23
N ILE A 48 -4.61 3.60 -2.14
CA ILE A 48 -5.88 2.84 -2.18
C ILE A 48 -6.93 3.54 -3.05
N ARG A 49 -7.02 4.87 -3.01
CA ARG A 49 -7.95 5.61 -3.87
C ARG A 49 -7.65 5.36 -5.36
N ALA A 50 -6.39 5.45 -5.76
CA ALA A 50 -5.95 5.11 -7.11
C ALA A 50 -6.29 3.65 -7.48
N SER A 51 -6.14 2.71 -6.54
CA SER A 51 -6.58 1.31 -6.73
C SER A 51 -8.06 1.20 -7.02
N MET A 52 -8.89 1.85 -6.20
CA MET A 52 -10.34 1.81 -6.36
C MET A 52 -10.79 2.43 -7.68
N ASP A 53 -10.09 3.45 -8.17
CA ASP A 53 -10.37 4.06 -9.47
C ASP A 53 -9.99 3.11 -10.60
N SER A 54 -8.81 2.48 -10.56
CA SER A 54 -8.40 1.50 -11.57
C SER A 54 -9.25 0.23 -11.61
N LEU A 55 -9.86 -0.19 -10.50
CA LEU A 55 -10.76 -1.35 -10.46
C LEU A 55 -12.01 -1.16 -11.36
N GLN A 56 -12.44 0.08 -11.58
CA GLN A 56 -13.64 0.38 -12.38
C GLN A 56 -13.47 -0.07 -13.84
N ASP A 57 -12.24 -0.10 -14.33
CA ASP A 57 -11.90 -0.54 -15.69
C ASP A 57 -12.12 -2.04 -15.90
N PHE A 58 -12.25 -2.82 -14.81
CA PHE A 58 -12.38 -4.28 -14.83
C PHE A 58 -13.78 -4.79 -14.47
N GLY A 59 -14.74 -3.89 -14.22
CA GLY A 59 -16.13 -4.24 -13.90
C GLY A 59 -16.60 -3.71 -12.55
N ARG A 60 -17.85 -4.02 -12.19
CA ARG A 60 -18.48 -3.51 -10.96
C ARG A 60 -18.47 -4.55 -9.85
N ALA A 61 -17.46 -4.49 -8.99
CA ALA A 61 -17.41 -5.30 -7.78
C ALA A 61 -18.69 -5.13 -6.94
N LYS A 62 -19.15 -6.24 -6.33
CA LYS A 62 -20.24 -6.24 -5.34
C LYS A 62 -19.83 -5.56 -4.05
N GLU A 63 -18.57 -5.71 -3.67
CA GLU A 63 -17.98 -5.19 -2.44
C GLU A 63 -16.48 -5.01 -2.66
N ILE A 64 -15.92 -3.92 -2.14
CA ILE A 64 -14.48 -3.68 -2.09
C ILE A 64 -14.11 -3.54 -0.62
N GLN A 65 -13.21 -4.39 -0.15
CA GLN A 65 -12.63 -4.35 1.19
C GLN A 65 -11.15 -3.99 1.11
N LEU A 66 -10.59 -3.48 2.21
CA LEU A 66 -9.19 -3.15 2.34
C LEU A 66 -8.56 -3.92 3.50
N ALA A 67 -7.52 -4.69 3.20
CA ALA A 67 -6.67 -5.36 4.17
C ALA A 67 -5.27 -4.76 4.15
N VAL A 68 -4.74 -4.40 5.32
CA VAL A 68 -3.39 -3.84 5.42
C VAL A 68 -2.59 -4.49 6.54
N LEU A 69 -1.28 -4.66 6.32
CA LEU A 69 -0.42 -5.19 7.37
C LEU A 69 -0.24 -4.16 8.50
N VAL A 70 -0.01 -2.89 8.14
CA VAL A 70 0.16 -1.80 9.10
C VAL A 70 -0.76 -0.63 8.77
N ASP A 71 -1.48 -0.11 9.78
CA ASP A 71 -2.10 1.22 9.71
C ASP A 71 -1.27 2.19 10.55
N ARG A 72 -0.69 3.21 9.89
CA ARG A 72 0.17 4.20 10.53
C ARG A 72 -0.51 5.54 10.82
N GLY A 73 -1.80 5.65 10.54
CA GLY A 73 -2.58 6.88 10.71
C GLY A 73 -2.34 7.93 9.63
N HIS A 74 -2.59 9.20 9.97
CA HIS A 74 -2.41 10.37 9.08
C HIS A 74 -3.22 10.30 7.78
N ARG A 75 -4.48 9.89 7.89
CA ARG A 75 -5.37 9.82 6.72
C ARG A 75 -5.65 11.21 6.17
N GLU A 76 -5.54 11.36 4.86
CA GLU A 76 -5.99 12.56 4.13
C GLU A 76 -7.30 12.32 3.39
N LEU A 77 -7.64 11.04 3.18
CA LEU A 77 -8.89 10.59 2.59
C LEU A 77 -9.72 9.83 3.63
N PRO A 78 -11.07 9.86 3.55
CA PRO A 78 -11.96 9.17 4.49
C PRO A 78 -12.02 7.64 4.23
N LEU A 79 -10.86 7.01 4.04
CA LEU A 79 -10.70 5.58 3.84
C LEU A 79 -10.29 4.91 5.15
N ARG A 80 -10.80 3.71 5.42
CA ARG A 80 -10.39 2.86 6.55
C ARG A 80 -10.15 1.45 6.04
N ALA A 81 -9.25 0.72 6.70
CA ALA A 81 -9.09 -0.69 6.41
C ALA A 81 -10.17 -1.49 7.15
N ASP A 82 -10.69 -2.52 6.50
CA ASP A 82 -11.56 -3.52 7.12
C ASP A 82 -10.73 -4.50 7.96
N TYR A 83 -9.51 -4.78 7.52
CA TYR A 83 -8.56 -5.65 8.20
C TYR A 83 -7.24 -4.92 8.41
N VAL A 84 -6.76 -4.88 9.66
CA VAL A 84 -5.49 -4.27 10.03
C VAL A 84 -4.68 -5.29 10.82
N GLY A 85 -3.47 -5.62 10.34
CA GLY A 85 -2.54 -6.45 11.09
C GLY A 85 -2.09 -5.76 12.38
N LYS A 86 -1.56 -4.54 12.27
CA LYS A 86 -1.17 -3.74 13.43
C LYS A 86 -1.41 -2.24 13.23
N ASN A 87 -1.95 -1.60 14.26
CA ASN A 87 -2.00 -0.13 14.33
C ASN A 87 -0.71 0.37 14.99
N ILE A 88 0.01 1.25 14.30
CA ILE A 88 1.28 1.82 14.77
C ILE A 88 1.18 3.34 14.67
N PRO A 89 0.89 4.05 15.78
CA PRO A 89 0.96 5.50 15.80
C PRO A 89 2.38 5.96 15.43
N THR A 90 2.49 6.85 14.46
CA THR A 90 3.77 7.41 14.01
C THR A 90 3.71 8.93 13.98
N SER A 91 4.84 9.61 13.97
CA SER A 91 4.91 11.01 13.54
C SER A 91 4.92 11.10 12.00
N LEU A 92 4.74 12.31 11.45
CA LEU A 92 4.89 12.55 10.01
C LEU A 92 6.34 12.38 9.52
N GLU A 93 7.32 12.55 10.41
CA GLU A 93 8.76 12.43 10.12
C GLU A 93 9.25 10.98 10.14
N GLU A 94 8.46 10.10 10.74
CA GLU A 94 8.69 8.66 10.80
C GLU A 94 8.21 7.98 9.51
N GLN A 95 8.86 6.90 9.13
CA GLN A 95 8.47 6.03 8.02
C GLN A 95 8.37 4.60 8.53
N VAL A 96 7.32 3.90 8.12
CA VAL A 96 7.18 2.46 8.32
C VAL A 96 7.77 1.77 7.10
N ARG A 97 8.70 0.83 7.32
CA ARG A 97 9.23 -0.06 6.29
C ARG A 97 8.83 -1.48 6.62
N VAL A 98 8.17 -2.12 5.67
CA VAL A 98 7.84 -3.55 5.72
C VAL A 98 8.88 -4.27 4.88
N ARG A 99 9.46 -5.33 5.43
CA ARG A 99 10.36 -6.25 4.72
C ARG A 99 9.72 -7.64 4.76
N LEU A 100 9.68 -8.28 3.60
CA LEU A 100 9.15 -9.63 3.44
C LEU A 100 10.27 -10.57 3.01
N ILE A 101 10.24 -11.81 3.47
CA ILE A 101 11.26 -12.83 3.14
C ILE A 101 11.39 -13.00 1.62
N GLU A 102 10.28 -12.96 0.88
CA GLU A 102 10.25 -13.16 -0.57
C GLU A 102 10.96 -12.04 -1.35
N THR A 103 11.02 -10.82 -0.80
CA THR A 103 11.61 -9.64 -1.46
C THR A 103 12.94 -9.21 -0.85
N ASP A 104 13.09 -9.35 0.47
CA ASP A 104 14.17 -8.74 1.26
C ASP A 104 15.00 -9.77 2.06
N GLY A 105 14.59 -11.04 2.09
CA GLY A 105 15.26 -12.11 2.83
C GLY A 105 15.06 -12.06 4.36
N THR A 106 14.19 -11.16 4.85
CA THR A 106 13.81 -11.03 6.27
C THR A 106 12.35 -10.61 6.39
N ASP A 107 11.66 -11.10 7.42
CA ASP A 107 10.28 -10.72 7.75
C ASP A 107 10.29 -9.79 8.97
N ASP A 108 10.10 -8.49 8.74
CA ASP A 108 9.93 -7.54 9.84
C ASP A 108 9.26 -6.23 9.42
N VAL A 109 8.84 -5.47 10.42
CA VAL A 109 8.31 -4.12 10.28
C VAL A 109 9.14 -3.18 11.15
N VAL A 110 9.77 -2.18 10.54
CA VAL A 110 10.60 -1.20 11.24
C VAL A 110 10.09 0.22 11.06
N ILE A 111 10.24 1.04 12.10
CA ILE A 111 9.98 2.48 12.05
C ILE A 111 11.32 3.18 11.96
N VAL A 112 11.51 4.02 10.95
CA VAL A 112 12.73 4.81 10.75
C VAL A 112 12.40 6.29 10.79
N ARG A 113 13.29 7.12 11.36
CA ARG A 113 13.16 8.58 11.29
C ARG A 113 13.94 9.13 10.13
N SER A 114 13.43 10.19 9.53
CA SER A 114 14.13 10.96 8.50
C SER A 114 15.36 11.65 9.12
N GLY A 115 16.48 10.93 9.21
CA GLY A 115 17.72 11.41 9.84
C GLY A 115 18.69 10.30 10.27
N ASP A 116 18.21 9.08 10.50
CA ASP A 116 19.03 7.99 11.06
C ASP A 116 19.84 7.21 10.01
N GLY A 117 20.03 7.78 8.81
CA GLY A 117 20.59 7.09 7.65
C GLY A 117 22.11 7.15 7.46
N ASN A 118 22.89 7.64 8.43
CA ASN A 118 24.34 7.77 8.24
C ASN A 118 25.14 7.46 9.52
N ASN A 119 25.13 6.20 9.98
CA ASN A 119 26.24 5.70 10.79
C ASN A 119 26.30 4.16 10.81
N SER A 120 26.95 3.55 9.82
CA SER A 120 27.53 2.20 9.94
C SER A 120 28.68 2.03 8.93
N ASN A 121 29.87 2.51 9.30
CA ASN A 121 31.15 1.95 8.84
C ASN A 121 32.08 2.02 10.06
N GLY A 122 32.14 0.91 10.80
CA GLY A 122 33.18 0.60 11.78
C GLY A 122 33.99 -0.57 11.24
#